data_AF-A0A4Q6GUS8-F1
#
_entry.id   AF-A0A4Q6GUS8-F1
#
_cell.length_a   1.000
_cell.length_b   1.000
_cell.length_c   1.000
_cell.angle_alpha   90.00
_cell.angle_beta   90.00
_cell.angle_gamma   90.00
#
_symmetry.space_group_name_H-M   'P 1'
#
loop_
_entity.id
_entity.type
_entity.pdbx_description
1 polymer ?
#
loop_
_entity_poly.entity_id
_entity_poly.type
_entity_poly.pdbx_seq_one_letter_code
_entity_poly.pdbx_strand_id
1 'polypeptide(L)'
;RTQVVMENILQKIVDTGAMIAIIDITGVPTVDTLVAQHLMKTIAAARLMGADCIISGIRPQIAQTIVHLGVNLEDVVTKATLADAFLVALERTGTSIVAKS
;
A
#
# COMPACT_ATOMS: atom_id res chain seq x y z
N ARG A 1 -17.13 -0.15 -7.66
CA ARG A 1 -16.85 -0.09 -6.20
C ARG A 1 -15.38 0.21 -5.90
N THR A 2 -14.41 -0.35 -6.64
CA THR A 2 -12.96 -0.10 -6.47
C THR A 2 -12.53 1.36 -6.72
N GLN A 3 -13.19 2.06 -7.65
CA GLN A 3 -12.87 3.47 -7.97
C GLN A 3 -13.04 4.43 -6.77
N VAL A 4 -14.06 4.21 -5.95
CA VAL A 4 -14.32 4.99 -4.72
C VAL A 4 -13.20 4.79 -3.68
N VAL A 5 -12.54 3.63 -3.68
CA VAL A 5 -11.44 3.35 -2.74
C VAL A 5 -10.21 4.18 -3.10
N MET A 6 -9.90 4.37 -4.40
CA MET A 6 -8.78 5.22 -4.83
C MET A 6 -8.98 6.69 -4.45
N GLU A 7 -10.14 7.26 -4.77
CA GLU A 7 -10.45 8.67 -4.47
C GLU A 7 -10.38 8.94 -2.97
N ASN A 8 -10.91 8.02 -2.15
CA ASN A 8 -10.86 8.13 -0.70
C ASN A 8 -9.44 8.05 -0.14
N ILE A 9 -8.55 7.24 -0.72
CA ILE A 9 -7.14 7.15 -0.28
C ILE A 9 -6.43 8.47 -0.57
N LEU A 10 -6.56 9.00 -1.78
CA LEU A 10 -5.91 10.25 -2.17
C LEU A 10 -6.42 11.44 -1.36
N GLN A 11 -7.74 11.54 -1.17
CA GLN A 11 -8.33 12.59 -0.34
C GLN A 11 -7.83 12.50 1.11
N LYS A 12 -7.81 11.30 1.70
CA LYS A 12 -7.29 11.12 3.07
C LYS A 12 -5.81 11.46 3.22
N ILE A 13 -4.98 11.14 2.23
CA ILE A 13 -3.55 11.50 2.27
C ILE A 13 -3.39 13.02 2.37
N VAL A 14 -4.16 13.77 1.56
CA VAL A 14 -4.16 15.23 1.58
C VAL A 14 -4.68 15.75 2.92
N ASP A 15 -5.83 15.25 3.37
CA ASP A 15 -6.49 15.76 4.59
C ASP A 15 -5.65 15.50 5.85
N THR A 16 -4.89 14.39 5.88
CA THR A 16 -4.09 13.99 7.05
C THR A 16 -2.63 14.44 6.98
N GLY A 17 -2.13 14.84 5.81
CA GLY A 17 -0.71 15.08 5.58
C GLY A 17 0.15 13.83 5.84
N ALA A 18 -0.41 12.64 5.62
CA ALA A 18 0.27 11.39 5.93
C ALA A 18 1.55 11.22 5.11
N MET A 19 2.69 11.06 5.79
CA MET A 19 3.97 10.76 5.14
C MET A 19 4.04 9.35 4.55
N ILE A 20 3.28 8.40 5.14
CA ILE A 20 3.27 7.00 4.73
C ILE A 20 1.82 6.50 4.63
N ALA A 21 1.48 5.90 3.50
CA ALA A 21 0.22 5.23 3.26
C ALA A 21 0.42 3.72 3.18
N ILE A 22 -0.25 2.96 4.06
CA ILE A 22 -0.27 1.50 4.00
C ILE A 22 -1.55 1.05 3.27
N ILE A 23 -1.37 0.34 2.15
CA ILE A 23 -2.46 -0.19 1.34
C ILE A 23 -2.59 -1.68 1.62
N ASP A 24 -3.57 -2.04 2.46
CA ASP A 24 -3.84 -3.44 2.78
C ASP A 24 -4.76 -4.09 1.75
N ILE A 25 -4.25 -5.12 1.09
CA ILE A 25 -4.99 -5.91 0.10
C ILE A 25 -5.41 -7.28 0.63
N THR A 26 -5.34 -7.51 1.95
CA THR A 26 -5.71 -8.81 2.55
C THR A 26 -7.13 -9.23 2.17
N GLY A 27 -8.06 -8.27 2.11
CA GLY A 27 -9.46 -8.47 1.69
C GLY A 27 -9.69 -8.61 0.17
N VAL A 28 -8.64 -8.52 -0.65
CA VAL A 28 -8.71 -8.75 -2.10
C VAL A 28 -8.42 -10.23 -2.36
N PRO A 29 -9.41 -11.05 -2.76
CA PRO A 29 -9.22 -12.49 -2.92
C PRO A 29 -8.31 -12.80 -4.11
N THR A 30 -8.46 -12.05 -5.21
CA THR A 30 -7.70 -12.19 -6.45
C THR A 30 -7.35 -10.82 -7.01
N VAL A 31 -6.12 -10.66 -7.49
CA VAL A 31 -5.70 -9.47 -8.23
C VAL A 31 -5.84 -9.77 -9.71
N ASP A 32 -6.64 -8.97 -10.42
CA ASP A 32 -6.71 -8.98 -11.88
C ASP A 32 -5.97 -7.74 -12.44
N THR A 33 -5.93 -7.62 -13.77
CA THR A 33 -5.30 -6.49 -14.45
C THR A 33 -5.88 -5.14 -14.03
N LEU A 34 -7.19 -5.05 -13.80
CA LEU A 34 -7.86 -3.79 -13.43
C LEU A 34 -7.49 -3.37 -12.01
N VAL A 35 -7.57 -4.29 -11.05
CA VAL A 35 -7.18 -4.05 -9.66
C VAL A 35 -5.70 -3.66 -9.59
N ALA A 36 -4.83 -4.36 -10.31
CA ALA A 36 -3.41 -4.03 -10.34
C ALA A 36 -3.15 -2.63 -10.93
N GLN A 37 -3.77 -2.29 -12.06
CA GLN A 37 -3.68 -0.96 -12.66
C GLN A 37 -4.17 0.15 -11.70
N HIS A 38 -5.26 -0.10 -10.98
CA HIS A 38 -5.77 0.84 -9.98
C HIS A 38 -4.81 1.01 -8.80
N LEU A 39 -4.25 -0.08 -8.27
CA LEU A 39 -3.24 -0.02 -7.21
C LEU A 39 -2.04 0.84 -7.66
N MET A 40 -1.52 0.62 -8.86
CA MET A 40 -0.39 1.40 -9.39
C MET A 40 -0.72 2.89 -9.53
N LYS A 41 -1.92 3.23 -10.04
CA LYS A 41 -2.37 4.62 -10.13
C LYS A 41 -2.49 5.27 -8.76
N THR A 42 -2.99 4.54 -7.77
CA THR A 42 -3.10 5.02 -6.38
C THR A 42 -1.73 5.33 -5.80
N ILE A 43 -0.78 4.41 -5.95
CA ILE A 43 0.58 4.55 -5.44
C ILE A 43 1.29 5.74 -6.11
N ALA A 44 1.18 5.85 -7.43
CA ALA A 44 1.77 6.95 -8.18
C ALA A 44 1.18 8.31 -7.72
N ALA A 45 -0.14 8.39 -7.57
CA ALA A 45 -0.79 9.61 -7.12
C ALA A 45 -0.43 9.95 -5.66
N ALA A 46 -0.41 8.98 -4.75
CA ALA A 46 0.01 9.18 -3.37
C ALA A 46 1.44 9.74 -3.27
N ARG A 47 2.36 9.23 -4.09
CA ARG A 47 3.73 9.74 -4.19
C ARG A 47 3.81 11.17 -4.71
N LEU A 48 3.00 11.52 -5.71
CA LEU A 48 2.91 12.90 -6.19
C LEU A 48 2.42 13.86 -5.10
N MET A 49 1.64 13.36 -4.14
CA MET A 49 1.21 14.12 -2.96
C MET A 49 2.24 14.12 -1.81
N GLY A 50 3.43 13.52 -2.00
CA GLY A 50 4.48 13.46 -0.99
C GLY A 50 4.33 12.33 0.03
N ALA A 51 3.42 11.39 -0.19
CA ALA A 51 3.23 10.23 0.67
C ALA A 51 3.88 8.98 0.08
N ASP A 52 4.75 8.35 0.86
CA ASP A 52 5.37 7.09 0.49
C ASP A 52 4.41 5.92 0.72
N CYS A 53 4.48 4.87 -0.10
CA CYS A 53 3.49 3.79 -0.07
C CYS A 53 4.11 2.45 0.34
N ILE A 54 3.37 1.70 1.16
CA ILE A 54 3.67 0.31 1.53
C ILE A 54 2.44 -0.54 1.22
N ILE A 55 2.61 -1.67 0.54
CA ILE A 55 1.52 -2.62 0.31
C ILE A 55 1.62 -3.75 1.33
N SER A 56 0.52 -4.07 2.00
CA SER A 56 0.41 -5.23 2.89
C SER A 56 -0.58 -6.27 2.37
N GLY A 57 -0.46 -7.53 2.83
CA GLY A 57 -1.36 -8.60 2.44
C GLY A 57 -0.96 -9.34 1.16
N ILE A 58 0.29 -9.19 0.71
CA ILE A 58 0.81 -9.89 -0.47
C ILE A 58 1.02 -11.37 -0.13
N ARG A 59 0.05 -12.20 -0.51
CA ARG A 59 0.15 -13.67 -0.44
C ARG A 59 0.94 -14.20 -1.65
N PRO A 60 1.55 -15.41 -1.57
CA PRO A 60 2.32 -15.98 -2.68
C PRO A 60 1.56 -16.01 -4.02
N GLN A 61 0.26 -16.32 -3.98
CA GLN A 61 -0.59 -16.32 -5.17
C GLN A 61 -0.73 -14.93 -5.79
N ILE A 62 -0.87 -13.87 -4.98
CA ILE A 62 -0.98 -12.49 -5.47
C ILE A 62 0.34 -12.05 -6.09
N ALA A 63 1.47 -12.37 -5.45
CA ALA A 63 2.80 -12.06 -5.99
C ALA A 63 3.02 -12.70 -7.37
N GLN A 64 2.66 -13.99 -7.52
CA GLN A 64 2.72 -14.67 -8.81
C GLN A 64 1.85 -13.99 -9.86
N THR A 65 0.62 -13.59 -9.51
CA THR A 65 -0.27 -12.90 -10.44
C THR A 65 0.28 -11.53 -10.84
N ILE A 66 0.83 -10.75 -9.92
CA ILE A 66 1.44 -9.44 -10.22
C ILE A 66 2.60 -9.59 -11.22
N VAL A 67 3.47 -10.58 -11.01
CA VAL A 67 4.57 -10.91 -11.93
C VAL A 67 4.03 -11.34 -13.30
N HIS A 68 3.01 -12.22 -13.32
CA HIS A 68 2.38 -12.68 -14.55
C HIS A 68 1.71 -11.56 -15.36
N LEU A 69 1.11 -10.59 -14.66
CA LEU A 69 0.49 -9.41 -15.27
C LEU A 69 1.51 -8.38 -15.77
N GLY A 70 2.81 -8.58 -15.52
CA GLY A 70 3.87 -7.63 -15.91
C GLY A 70 3.82 -6.32 -15.13
N VAL A 71 3.22 -6.32 -13.93
CA VAL A 71 3.11 -5.13 -13.08
C VAL A 71 4.39 -5.00 -12.25
N ASN A 72 5.08 -3.86 -12.39
CA ASN A 72 6.31 -3.59 -11.66
C ASN A 72 6.02 -2.91 -10.31
N LEU A 73 6.49 -3.53 -9.23
CA LEU A 73 6.43 -3.00 -7.86
C LEU A 73 7.83 -2.76 -7.26
N GLU A 74 8.89 -2.71 -8.07
CA GLU A 74 10.29 -2.56 -7.61
C GLU A 74 10.49 -1.37 -6.67
N ASP A 75 9.83 -0.25 -6.94
CA ASP A 75 9.95 0.93 -6.09
C ASP A 75 9.07 0.88 -4.84
N VAL A 76 8.15 -0.09 -4.72
CA VAL A 76 7.12 -0.13 -3.67
C VAL A 76 7.49 -1.18 -2.63
N VAL A 77 7.55 -0.78 -1.36
CA VAL A 77 7.75 -1.75 -0.29
C VAL A 77 6.51 -2.63 -0.17
N THR A 78 6.72 -3.94 -0.20
CA THR A 78 5.67 -4.93 0.00
C THR A 78 5.92 -5.74 1.26
N LYS A 79 4.85 -6.10 1.96
CA LYS A 79 4.88 -6.97 3.13
C LYS A 79 3.73 -7.98 3.10
N ALA A 80 3.97 -9.14 3.71
CA ALA A 80 2.97 -10.19 3.81
C ALA A 80 1.81 -9.79 4.74
N THR A 81 2.09 -9.03 5.80
CA THR A 81 1.10 -8.65 6.81
C THR A 81 1.04 -7.14 7.04
N LEU A 82 -0.10 -6.66 7.55
CA LEU A 82 -0.26 -5.26 7.97
C LEU A 82 0.68 -4.91 9.12
N ALA A 83 0.93 -5.84 10.05
CA ALA A 83 1.84 -5.63 11.16
C ALA A 83 3.28 -5.35 10.68
N ASP A 84 3.78 -6.14 9.74
CA ASP A 84 5.13 -5.91 9.17
C ASP A 84 5.21 -4.60 8.39
N ALA A 85 4.15 -4.21 7.69
CA ALA A 85 4.07 -2.94 6.99
C ALA A 85 4.07 -1.76 7.98
N PHE A 86 3.35 -1.90 9.09
CA PHE A 86 3.29 -0.89 10.13
C PHE A 86 4.64 -0.71 10.83
N LEU A 87 5.37 -1.79 11.12
CA LEU A 87 6.73 -1.70 11.67
C LEU A 87 7.67 -0.91 10.75
N VAL A 88 7.66 -1.19 9.44
CA VAL A 88 8.46 -0.41 8.48
C VAL A 88 8.04 1.05 8.43
N ALA A 89 6.74 1.36 8.55
CA ALA A 89 6.27 2.73 8.60
C ALA A 89 6.79 3.47 9.86
N LEU A 90 6.83 2.80 11.01
CA LEU A 90 7.38 3.38 12.24
C LEU A 90 8.88 3.65 12.10
N GLU A 91 9.65 2.69 11.59
CA GLU A 91 11.08 2.85 11.34
C GLU A 91 11.36 4.06 10.43
N ARG A 92 10.61 4.21 9.33
CA ARG A 92 10.75 5.32 8.38
C ARG A 92 10.38 6.69 8.96
N THR A 93 9.49 6.71 9.95
CA THR A 93 9.11 7.96 10.64
C THR A 93 9.96 8.24 11.87
N GLY A 94 10.96 7.40 12.17
CA GLY A 94 11.81 7.52 13.35
C GLY A 94 11.05 7.29 14.66
N THR A 95 9.92 6.59 14.61
CA THR A 95 9.08 6.31 15.78
C THR A 95 9.32 4.89 16.29
N SER A 96 9.19 4.70 17.60
CA SER A 96 9.37 3.40 18.25
C SER A 96 8.17 3.05 19.12
N ILE A 97 7.82 1.77 19.18
CA ILE A 97 6.76 1.27 20.05
C ILE A 97 7.34 1.13 21.45
N VAL A 98 6.83 1.91 22.40
CA VAL A 98 7.14 1.78 23.82
C VAL A 98 5.99 1.10 24.55
N ALA A 99 6.29 0.14 25.42
CA ALA A 99 5.28 -0.46 26.28
C ALA A 99 4.73 0.62 27.23
N LYS A 100 3.40 0.73 27.33
CA LYS A 100 2.75 1.65 28.26
C LYS A 100 2.98 1.11 29.67
N SER A 101 3.73 1.84 30.50
CA SER A 101 3.95 1.55 31.92
C SER A 101 2.67 1.75 32.74
#